data_AF-A0A4R5AHM9-F1
#
_entry.id   AF-A0A4R5AHM9-F1
#
_cell.length_a   1.000
_cell.length_b   1.000
_cell.length_c   1.000
_cell.angle_alpha   90.00
_cell.angle_beta   90.00
_cell.angle_gamma   90.00
#
_symmetry.space_group_name_H-M   'P 1'
#
loop_
_entity.id
_entity.type
_entity.pdbx_description
1 polymer ?
#
loop_
_entity_poly.entity_id
_entity_poly.type
_entity_poly.pdbx_seq_one_letter_code
_entity_poly.pdbx_strand_id
1 'polypeptide(L)'
;MILSDLLNALLRRWYVVLVGLVGTGLLCFMVAARVAPTYESTATATLVPGESTIAQRGNPLLYLDGLILARDVLVRSLSSDDVREPILAEFPGADFSVDADPSTSGPMIVVESTAPTPDMAGAIVSRVVDELPARLDVLQDEVESPDADRISVLRLAGPGAPETVRTAVIRAVGAVGGVGIVATLLVTGLVDGLIGGRRQRRPNRGRERARPKATAAPPHQPVHPAEAAEPAGDAPESPSHRTNPAPSGSEAETDLEPARMHQRSD
;
A
#
# COMPACT_ATOMS: atom_id res chain seq x y z
N MET A 1 6.53 25.56 -17.01
CA MET A 1 5.42 26.15 -17.76
C MET A 1 4.10 25.40 -17.55
N ILE A 2 4.03 24.09 -17.80
CA ILE A 2 2.80 23.27 -17.71
C ILE A 2 1.95 23.52 -16.45
N LEU A 3 2.55 23.56 -15.26
CA LEU A 3 1.83 23.74 -14.00
C LEU A 3 1.13 25.11 -13.89
N SER A 4 1.74 26.17 -14.43
CA SER A 4 1.19 27.53 -14.41
C SER A 4 -0.02 27.65 -15.33
N ASP A 5 0.03 27.04 -16.51
CA ASP A 5 -1.11 26.98 -17.44
C ASP A 5 -2.26 26.14 -16.87
N LEU A 6 -1.94 25.02 -16.21
CA LEU A 6 -2.94 24.19 -15.53
C LEU A 6 -3.66 24.97 -14.41
N LEU A 7 -2.92 25.71 -13.58
CA LEU A 7 -3.49 26.57 -12.53
C LEU A 7 -4.36 27.69 -13.13
N ASN A 8 -3.92 28.32 -14.21
CA ASN A 8 -4.67 29.41 -14.86
C ASN A 8 -5.97 28.89 -15.49
N ALA A 9 -5.95 27.70 -16.09
CA ALA A 9 -7.16 27.02 -16.56
C ALA A 9 -8.13 26.69 -15.41
N LEU A 10 -7.60 26.20 -14.28
CA LEU A 10 -8.37 25.89 -13.07
C LEU A 10 -9.06 27.13 -12.49
N LEU A 11 -8.33 28.25 -12.35
CA LEU A 11 -8.89 29.53 -11.89
C LEU A 11 -9.95 30.08 -12.86
N ARG A 12 -9.73 29.95 -14.18
CA ARG A 12 -10.64 30.50 -15.19
C ARG A 12 -11.98 29.77 -15.27
N ARG A 13 -12.07 28.52 -14.78
CA ARG A 13 -13.29 27.69 -14.81
C ARG A 13 -13.53 26.94 -13.50
N TRP A 14 -13.27 27.57 -12.36
CA TRP A 14 -13.44 26.99 -11.03
C TRP A 14 -14.80 26.31 -10.81
N TYR A 15 -15.88 26.84 -11.41
CA TYR A 15 -17.22 26.24 -11.40
C TYR A 15 -17.27 24.78 -11.91
N VAL A 16 -16.52 24.44 -12.97
CA VAL A 16 -16.54 23.08 -13.55
C VAL A 16 -15.84 22.10 -12.60
N VAL A 17 -14.71 22.54 -12.04
CA VAL A 17 -13.93 21.77 -11.06
C VAL A 17 -14.75 21.57 -9.78
N LEU A 18 -15.43 22.62 -9.30
CA LEU A 18 -16.28 22.55 -8.12
C LEU A 18 -17.48 21.62 -8.33
N VAL A 19 -18.17 21.69 -9.47
CA VAL A 19 -19.27 20.78 -9.80
C VAL A 19 -18.78 19.32 -9.88
N GLY A 20 -17.64 19.07 -10.51
CA GLY A 20 -17.04 17.73 -10.55
C GLY A 20 -16.59 17.21 -9.18
N LEU A 21 -16.03 18.08 -8.34
CA LEU A 21 -15.66 17.75 -6.96
C LEU A 21 -16.89 17.44 -6.10
N VAL A 22 -17.95 18.24 -6.19
CA VAL A 22 -19.23 18.00 -5.50
C VAL A 22 -19.89 16.71 -5.98
N GLY A 23 -19.89 16.45 -7.30
CA GLY A 23 -20.39 15.19 -7.86
C GLY A 23 -19.59 13.97 -7.39
N THR A 24 -18.26 14.09 -7.34
CA THR A 24 -17.36 13.05 -6.81
C THR A 24 -17.61 12.82 -5.31
N GLY A 25 -17.74 13.89 -4.52
CA GLY A 25 -18.07 13.82 -3.10
C GLY A 25 -19.43 13.15 -2.82
N LEU A 26 -20.45 13.46 -3.64
CA LEU A 26 -21.75 12.83 -3.58
C LEU A 26 -21.68 11.33 -3.91
N LEU A 27 -20.91 10.95 -4.94
CA LEU A 27 -20.66 9.54 -5.28
C LEU A 27 -19.96 8.80 -4.12
N CYS A 28 -18.89 9.39 -3.56
CA CYS A 28 -18.18 8.84 -2.41
C CYS A 28 -19.11 8.67 -1.20
N PHE A 29 -19.98 9.65 -0.91
CA PHE A 29 -20.97 9.55 0.15
C PHE A 29 -21.99 8.43 -0.11
N MET A 30 -22.50 8.29 -1.34
CA MET A 30 -23.40 7.19 -1.69
C MET A 30 -22.73 5.82 -1.55
N VAL A 31 -21.44 5.69 -1.90
CA VAL A 31 -20.68 4.45 -1.69
C VAL A 31 -20.49 4.16 -0.21
N ALA A 32 -20.07 5.15 0.58
CA ALA A 32 -19.91 5.01 2.03
C ALA A 32 -21.22 4.66 2.76
N ALA A 33 -22.37 5.10 2.23
CA ALA A 33 -23.70 4.78 2.75
C ALA A 33 -24.28 3.44 2.26
N ARG A 34 -23.62 2.76 1.31
CA ARG A 34 -24.09 1.49 0.71
C ARG A 34 -23.17 0.31 0.99
N VAL A 35 -21.87 0.53 1.19
CA VAL A 35 -20.93 -0.50 1.64
C VAL A 35 -21.07 -0.62 3.16
N ALA A 36 -21.60 -1.75 3.63
CA ALA A 36 -21.64 -2.05 5.06
C ALA A 36 -20.21 -2.19 5.62
N PRO A 37 -19.94 -1.74 6.85
CA PRO A 37 -18.72 -2.13 7.55
C PRO A 37 -18.77 -3.63 7.87
N THR A 38 -17.60 -4.23 8.03
CA THR A 38 -17.47 -5.57 8.61
C THR A 38 -17.12 -5.46 10.09
N TYR A 39 -17.37 -6.52 10.83
CA TYR A 39 -17.04 -6.63 12.25
C TYR A 39 -16.01 -7.72 12.45
N GLU A 40 -15.00 -7.43 13.26
CA GLU A 40 -13.90 -8.34 13.55
C GLU A 40 -13.95 -8.74 15.02
N SER A 41 -13.68 -10.00 15.33
CA SER A 41 -13.50 -10.48 16.71
C SER A 41 -12.35 -11.47 16.74
N THR A 42 -11.57 -11.41 17.82
CA THR A 42 -10.31 -12.16 17.98
C THR A 42 -10.35 -12.93 19.29
N ALA A 43 -9.81 -14.15 19.31
CA ALA A 43 -9.54 -14.90 20.55
C ALA A 43 -8.15 -15.53 20.51
N THR A 44 -7.62 -15.87 21.69
CA THR A 44 -6.27 -16.45 21.83
C THR A 44 -6.31 -17.70 22.70
N ALA A 45 -5.71 -18.77 22.19
CA ALA A 45 -5.50 -20.02 22.89
C ALA A 45 -4.01 -20.40 22.87
N THR A 46 -3.58 -21.29 23.77
CA THR A 46 -2.24 -21.89 23.75
C THR A 46 -2.34 -23.40 23.89
N LEU A 47 -1.36 -24.12 23.37
CA LEU A 47 -1.17 -25.53 23.71
C LEU A 47 -0.42 -25.67 25.05
N VAL A 48 -0.73 -26.73 25.79
CA VAL A 48 -0.17 -27.06 27.12
C VAL A 48 0.18 -28.56 27.15
N PRO A 49 1.35 -28.97 27.67
CA PRO A 49 1.78 -30.37 27.67
C PRO A 49 0.97 -31.23 28.66
N GLY A 50 0.92 -32.54 28.40
CA GLY A 50 0.24 -33.53 29.24
C GLY A 50 0.89 -33.74 30.62
N GLU A 51 0.13 -34.34 31.53
CA GLU A 51 0.52 -34.50 32.95
C GLU A 51 1.81 -35.32 33.13
N SER A 52 2.07 -36.31 32.28
CA SER A 52 3.30 -37.13 32.32
C SER A 52 4.56 -36.28 32.19
N THR A 53 4.52 -35.29 31.30
CA THR A 53 5.66 -34.48 30.87
C THR A 53 5.99 -33.45 31.94
N ILE A 54 4.95 -32.90 32.57
CA ILE A 54 5.06 -32.01 33.73
C ILE A 54 5.64 -32.79 34.92
N ALA A 55 5.07 -33.95 35.26
CA ALA A 55 5.47 -34.74 36.42
C ALA A 55 6.92 -35.27 36.33
N GLN A 56 7.40 -35.61 35.14
CA GLN A 56 8.76 -36.13 34.95
C GLN A 56 9.85 -35.05 34.92
N ARG A 57 9.55 -33.82 34.46
CA ARG A 57 10.61 -32.83 34.12
C ARG A 57 10.41 -31.38 34.59
N GLY A 58 9.46 -31.10 35.49
CA GLY A 58 9.46 -29.86 36.27
C GLY A 58 8.75 -28.68 35.59
N ASN A 59 9.48 -27.61 35.25
CA ASN A 59 8.88 -26.34 34.79
C ASN A 59 8.14 -26.50 33.44
N PRO A 60 6.80 -26.36 33.38
CA PRO A 60 6.04 -26.57 32.15
C PRO A 60 6.39 -25.61 31.01
N LEU A 61 6.86 -24.40 31.35
CA LEU A 61 7.19 -23.37 30.35
C LEU A 61 8.34 -23.79 29.42
N LEU A 62 9.20 -24.71 29.85
CA LEU A 62 10.31 -25.23 29.05
C LEU A 62 9.87 -26.18 27.93
N TYR A 63 8.63 -26.68 27.97
CA TYR A 63 8.08 -27.63 26.99
C TYR A 63 7.25 -26.96 25.89
N LEU A 64 6.95 -25.67 26.06
CA LEU A 64 6.15 -24.90 25.10
C LEU A 64 6.82 -24.78 23.72
N ASP A 65 8.15 -24.74 23.67
CA ASP A 65 8.93 -24.71 22.42
C ASP A 65 8.73 -26.00 21.58
N GLY A 66 8.62 -27.15 22.24
CA GLY A 66 8.33 -28.44 21.58
C GLY A 66 6.90 -28.55 21.03
N LEU A 67 5.98 -27.69 21.47
CA LEU A 67 4.58 -27.68 21.02
C LEU A 67 4.36 -26.82 19.77
N ILE A 68 5.38 -26.10 19.29
CA ILE A 68 5.31 -25.26 18.08
C ILE A 68 4.91 -26.09 16.85
N LEU A 69 5.49 -27.28 16.67
CA LEU A 69 5.16 -28.16 15.54
C LEU A 69 3.71 -28.69 15.64
N ALA A 70 3.27 -29.07 16.85
CA ALA A 70 1.90 -29.53 17.07
C ALA A 70 0.87 -28.40 16.83
N ARG A 71 1.19 -27.16 17.25
CA ARG A 71 0.43 -25.95 16.92
C ARG A 71 0.32 -25.79 15.40
N ASP A 72 1.42 -25.83 14.67
CA ASP A 72 1.42 -25.56 13.24
C ASP A 72 0.63 -26.61 12.44
N VAL A 73 0.66 -27.88 12.86
CA VAL A 73 -0.19 -28.94 12.30
C VAL A 73 -1.67 -28.70 12.63
N LEU A 74 -2.01 -28.34 13.87
CA LEU A 74 -3.38 -28.03 14.28
C LEU A 74 -3.96 -26.81 13.53
N VAL A 75 -3.17 -25.74 13.41
CA VAL A 75 -3.48 -24.53 12.63
C VAL A 75 -3.72 -24.89 11.16
N ARG A 76 -2.85 -25.72 10.56
CA ARG A 76 -2.99 -26.18 9.18
C ARG A 76 -4.24 -27.05 8.98
N SER A 77 -4.58 -27.90 9.95
CA SER A 77 -5.77 -28.76 9.95
C SER A 77 -7.06 -27.93 10.03
N LEU A 78 -7.14 -26.99 10.98
CA LEU A 78 -8.27 -26.04 11.09
C LEU A 78 -8.41 -25.11 9.88
N SER A 79 -7.31 -24.89 9.15
CA SER A 79 -7.30 -24.12 7.90
C SER A 79 -7.63 -24.94 6.65
N SER A 80 -7.94 -26.24 6.79
CA SER A 80 -8.37 -27.07 5.66
C SER A 80 -9.86 -26.88 5.35
N ASP A 81 -10.22 -26.97 4.06
CA ASP A 81 -11.59 -26.75 3.60
C ASP A 81 -12.59 -27.73 4.26
N ASP A 82 -12.15 -28.98 4.52
CA ASP A 82 -12.92 -30.02 5.23
C ASP A 82 -13.37 -29.60 6.65
N VAL A 83 -12.68 -28.64 7.28
CA VAL A 83 -13.02 -28.09 8.60
C VAL A 83 -13.64 -26.70 8.48
N ARG A 84 -13.18 -25.89 7.53
CA ARG A 84 -13.67 -24.52 7.31
C ARG A 84 -15.08 -24.48 6.74
N GLU A 85 -15.37 -25.25 5.67
CA GLU A 85 -16.66 -25.18 4.98
C GLU A 85 -17.85 -25.54 5.89
N PRO A 86 -17.81 -26.59 6.74
CA PRO A 86 -18.91 -26.89 7.66
C PRO A 86 -19.17 -25.75 8.66
N ILE A 87 -18.13 -25.11 9.19
CA ILE A 87 -18.26 -23.99 10.13
C ILE A 87 -18.81 -22.75 9.41
N LEU A 88 -18.30 -22.42 8.22
CA LEU A 88 -18.78 -21.29 7.43
C LEU A 88 -20.23 -21.46 6.95
N ALA A 89 -20.69 -22.70 6.75
CA ALA A 89 -22.08 -23.00 6.45
C ALA A 89 -23.05 -22.64 7.60
N GLU A 90 -22.58 -22.62 8.86
CA GLU A 90 -23.34 -22.12 10.02
C GLU A 90 -23.47 -20.57 10.02
N PHE A 91 -22.51 -19.85 9.41
CA PHE A 91 -22.37 -18.39 9.49
C PHE A 91 -22.29 -17.71 8.10
N PRO A 92 -23.43 -17.56 7.39
CA PRO A 92 -23.44 -17.06 6.02
C PRO A 92 -22.93 -15.61 5.91
N GLY A 93 -21.89 -15.42 5.11
CA GLY A 93 -21.26 -14.12 4.87
C GLY A 93 -20.23 -13.71 5.94
N ALA A 94 -19.90 -14.60 6.87
CA ALA A 94 -18.71 -14.50 7.71
C ALA A 94 -17.51 -15.21 7.05
N ASP A 95 -16.33 -14.94 7.59
CA ASP A 95 -15.07 -15.64 7.33
C ASP A 95 -14.27 -15.72 8.66
N PHE A 96 -13.27 -16.60 8.72
CA PHE A 96 -12.36 -16.69 9.86
C PHE A 96 -10.95 -17.10 9.43
N SER A 97 -9.94 -16.74 10.21
CA SER A 97 -8.59 -17.33 10.11
C SER A 97 -8.17 -17.95 11.44
N VAL A 98 -7.24 -18.89 11.35
CA VAL A 98 -6.58 -19.50 12.50
C VAL A 98 -5.11 -19.47 12.17
N ASP A 99 -4.32 -18.81 13.00
CA ASP A 99 -2.92 -18.51 12.73
C ASP A 99 -2.08 -18.68 14.01
N ALA A 100 -0.78 -18.89 13.86
CA ALA A 100 0.16 -18.80 14.96
C ALA A 100 0.35 -17.34 15.38
N ASP A 101 0.39 -17.03 16.69
CA ASP A 101 0.64 -15.67 17.16
C ASP A 101 2.08 -15.22 16.84
N PRO A 102 2.30 -14.25 15.93
CA PRO A 102 3.64 -13.80 15.56
C PRO A 102 4.28 -12.90 16.62
N SER A 103 3.52 -12.44 17.61
CA SER A 103 4.01 -11.59 18.70
C SER A 103 4.66 -12.39 19.84
N THR A 104 4.54 -13.73 19.82
CA THR A 104 5.09 -14.62 20.85
C THR A 104 5.94 -15.72 20.24
N SER A 105 6.92 -16.21 21.01
CA SER A 105 7.70 -17.41 20.66
C SER A 105 7.05 -18.71 21.18
N GLY A 106 5.80 -18.65 21.64
CA GLY A 106 5.10 -19.78 22.25
C GLY A 106 4.13 -20.49 21.30
N PRO A 107 3.55 -21.62 21.73
CA PRO A 107 2.55 -22.36 20.96
C PRO A 107 1.16 -21.71 21.07
N MET A 108 1.10 -20.38 20.91
CA MET A 108 -0.12 -19.59 20.92
C MET A 108 -0.76 -19.54 19.53
N ILE A 109 -2.09 -19.63 19.52
CA ILE A 109 -2.96 -19.61 18.34
C ILE A 109 -3.86 -18.38 18.48
N VAL A 110 -3.90 -17.58 17.42
CA VAL A 110 -4.88 -16.50 17.25
C VAL A 110 -5.98 -17.01 16.34
N VAL A 111 -7.22 -16.80 16.75
CA VAL A 111 -8.42 -17.02 15.93
C VAL A 111 -9.01 -15.65 15.65
N GLU A 112 -9.06 -15.26 14.38
CA GLU A 112 -9.66 -14.01 13.91
C GLU A 112 -10.93 -14.35 13.12
N SER A 113 -11.93 -13.47 13.18
CA SER A 113 -13.15 -13.59 12.39
C SER A 113 -13.50 -12.27 11.73
N THR A 114 -14.18 -12.34 10.60
CA THR A 114 -14.83 -11.20 9.96
C THR A 114 -16.29 -11.55 9.69
N ALA A 115 -17.25 -10.74 10.13
CA ALA A 115 -18.67 -10.98 9.90
C ALA A 115 -19.47 -9.70 9.57
N PRO A 116 -20.69 -9.80 9.01
CA PRO A 116 -21.55 -8.66 8.74
C PRO A 116 -22.20 -8.03 9.99
N THR A 117 -22.13 -8.70 11.15
CA THR A 117 -22.68 -8.24 12.43
C THR A 117 -21.73 -8.57 13.59
N PRO A 118 -21.71 -7.77 14.68
CA PRO A 118 -20.81 -7.99 15.81
C PRO A 118 -21.10 -9.32 16.53
N ASP A 119 -22.37 -9.68 16.71
CA ASP A 119 -22.77 -10.91 17.37
C ASP A 119 -22.30 -12.15 16.60
N MET A 120 -22.35 -12.10 15.25
CA MET A 120 -21.87 -13.18 14.40
C MET A 120 -20.34 -13.33 14.45
N ALA A 121 -19.59 -12.23 14.53
CA ALA A 121 -18.13 -12.28 14.71
C ALA A 121 -17.76 -12.97 16.04
N GLY A 122 -18.39 -12.57 17.15
CA GLY A 122 -18.17 -13.25 18.43
C GLY A 122 -18.61 -14.73 18.42
N ALA A 123 -19.70 -15.06 17.73
CA ALA A 123 -20.22 -16.43 17.64
C ALA A 123 -19.30 -17.37 16.85
N ILE A 124 -18.80 -16.96 15.67
CA ILE A 124 -17.93 -17.82 14.87
C ILE A 124 -16.57 -18.05 15.54
N VAL A 125 -15.98 -17.03 16.18
CA VAL A 125 -14.75 -17.20 16.98
C VAL A 125 -14.98 -18.21 18.10
N SER A 126 -16.09 -18.10 18.83
CA SER A 126 -16.45 -19.05 19.88
C SER A 126 -16.54 -20.47 19.33
N ARG A 127 -17.25 -20.66 18.20
CA ARG A 127 -17.41 -21.96 17.53
C ARG A 127 -16.09 -22.58 17.10
N VAL A 128 -15.15 -21.79 16.59
CA VAL A 128 -13.79 -22.25 16.18
C VAL A 128 -12.93 -22.57 17.41
N VAL A 129 -13.03 -21.77 18.49
CA VAL A 129 -12.33 -22.04 19.76
C VAL A 129 -12.90 -23.27 20.50
N ASP A 130 -14.16 -23.61 20.26
CA ASP A 130 -14.78 -24.87 20.70
C ASP A 130 -14.39 -26.07 19.81
N GLU A 131 -14.02 -25.86 18.55
CA GLU A 131 -13.52 -26.90 17.63
C GLU A 131 -12.04 -27.26 17.90
N LEU A 132 -11.24 -26.32 18.40
CA LEU A 132 -9.80 -26.48 18.68
C LEU A 132 -9.45 -27.77 19.45
N PRO A 133 -10.07 -28.10 20.61
CA PRO A 133 -9.77 -29.34 21.34
C PRO A 133 -10.14 -30.60 20.55
N ALA A 134 -11.32 -30.62 19.93
CA ALA A 134 -11.80 -31.78 19.18
C ALA A 134 -10.90 -32.11 17.98
N ARG A 135 -10.35 -31.10 17.31
CA ARG A 135 -9.38 -31.30 16.21
C ARG A 135 -8.01 -31.71 16.70
N LEU A 136 -7.58 -31.20 17.87
CA LEU A 136 -6.36 -31.67 18.50
C LEU A 136 -6.46 -33.14 18.92
N ASP A 137 -7.61 -33.58 19.46
CA ASP A 137 -7.84 -34.98 19.81
C ASP A 137 -7.78 -35.90 18.58
N VAL A 138 -8.45 -35.56 17.48
CA VAL A 138 -8.37 -36.32 16.22
C VAL A 138 -6.93 -36.47 15.72
N LEU A 139 -6.15 -35.38 15.72
CA LEU A 139 -4.73 -35.41 15.30
C LEU A 139 -3.86 -36.24 16.24
N GLN A 140 -4.20 -36.32 17.53
CA GLN A 140 -3.49 -37.13 18.52
C GLN A 140 -3.85 -38.61 18.43
N ASP A 141 -5.10 -38.93 18.07
CA ASP A 141 -5.56 -40.29 17.81
C ASP A 141 -4.91 -40.86 16.53
N GLU A 142 -4.75 -40.03 15.47
CA GLU A 142 -4.05 -40.41 14.23
C GLU A 142 -2.58 -40.82 14.43
N VAL A 143 -1.93 -40.34 15.49
CA VAL A 143 -0.54 -40.68 15.86
C VAL A 143 -0.44 -41.63 17.05
N GLU A 144 -1.57 -42.23 17.48
CA GLU A 144 -1.66 -43.18 18.60
C GLU A 144 -1.06 -42.64 19.92
N SER A 145 -1.25 -41.34 20.20
CA SER A 145 -0.65 -40.68 21.36
C SER A 145 -1.19 -41.25 22.70
N PRO A 146 -0.32 -41.70 23.63
CA PRO A 146 -0.74 -42.15 24.95
C PRO A 146 -1.41 -41.04 25.75
N ASP A 147 -2.50 -41.35 26.46
CA ASP A 147 -3.31 -40.37 27.21
C ASP A 147 -2.50 -39.50 28.20
N ALA A 148 -1.44 -40.06 28.78
CA ALA A 148 -0.58 -39.36 29.72
C ALA A 148 0.27 -38.26 29.05
N ASP A 149 0.58 -38.42 27.76
CA ASP A 149 1.41 -37.53 26.94
C ASP A 149 0.58 -36.55 26.10
N ARG A 150 -0.76 -36.70 26.08
CA ARG A 150 -1.68 -35.84 25.30
C ARG A 150 -1.55 -34.35 25.67
N ILE A 151 -1.45 -33.54 24.63
CA ILE A 151 -1.46 -32.08 24.63
C ILE A 151 -2.91 -31.61 24.80
N SER A 152 -3.09 -30.52 25.55
CA SER A 152 -4.39 -29.87 25.75
C SER A 152 -4.40 -28.42 25.25
N VAL A 153 -5.59 -27.92 24.91
CA VAL A 153 -5.80 -26.51 24.53
C VAL A 153 -6.25 -25.71 25.76
N LEU A 154 -5.48 -24.70 26.15
CA LEU A 154 -5.86 -23.73 27.18
C LEU A 154 -6.27 -22.41 26.53
N ARG A 155 -7.48 -21.95 26.84
CA ARG A 155 -8.01 -20.66 26.37
C ARG A 155 -7.44 -19.54 27.23
N LEU A 156 -6.72 -18.60 26.63
CA LEU A 156 -6.09 -17.46 27.33
C LEU A 156 -7.02 -16.25 27.37
N ALA A 157 -7.65 -15.96 26.25
CA ALA A 157 -8.65 -14.92 26.10
C ALA A 157 -9.90 -15.49 25.44
N GLY A 158 -11.07 -15.17 25.98
CA GLY A 158 -12.34 -15.35 25.27
C GLY A 158 -12.45 -14.38 24.08
N PRO A 159 -13.54 -14.45 23.30
CA PRO A 159 -13.76 -13.56 22.17
C PRO A 159 -13.69 -12.08 22.60
N GLY A 160 -12.80 -11.32 21.96
CA GLY A 160 -12.69 -9.88 22.14
C GLY A 160 -13.96 -9.16 21.71
N ALA A 161 -14.19 -7.98 22.31
CA ALA A 161 -15.31 -7.12 21.95
C ALA A 161 -15.24 -6.79 20.44
N PRO A 162 -16.31 -7.00 19.64
CA PRO A 162 -16.21 -6.88 18.19
C PRO A 162 -15.84 -5.47 17.72
N GLU A 163 -14.75 -5.35 16.97
CA GLU A 163 -14.28 -4.10 16.39
C GLU A 163 -14.95 -3.83 15.03
N THR A 164 -15.11 -2.55 14.66
CA THR A 164 -15.76 -2.15 13.40
C THR A 164 -14.73 -1.87 12.31
N VAL A 165 -14.51 -2.83 11.41
CA VAL A 165 -13.57 -2.72 10.30
C VAL A 165 -14.20 -1.98 9.13
N ARG A 166 -13.55 -0.90 8.71
CA ARG A 166 -13.99 -0.02 7.59
C ARG A 166 -13.08 -0.11 6.36
N THR A 167 -12.14 -1.05 6.33
CA THR A 167 -11.14 -1.20 5.25
C THR A 167 -11.78 -1.31 3.86
N ALA A 168 -12.85 -2.10 3.72
CA ALA A 168 -13.60 -2.20 2.47
C ALA A 168 -14.24 -0.87 2.04
N VAL A 169 -14.86 -0.15 2.99
CA VAL A 169 -15.46 1.18 2.77
C VAL A 169 -14.40 2.19 2.32
N ILE A 170 -13.26 2.23 3.01
CA ILE A 170 -12.14 3.14 2.70
C ILE A 170 -11.56 2.85 1.31
N ARG A 171 -11.34 1.56 0.96
CA ARG A 171 -10.88 1.15 -0.38
C ARG A 171 -11.87 1.56 -1.47
N ALA A 172 -13.17 1.31 -1.26
CA ALA A 172 -14.22 1.66 -2.23
C ALA A 172 -14.35 3.17 -2.44
N VAL A 173 -14.37 3.95 -1.35
CA VAL A 173 -14.40 5.42 -1.38
C VAL A 173 -13.14 5.98 -2.04
N GLY A 174 -11.95 5.44 -1.73
CA GLY A 174 -10.69 5.84 -2.33
C GLY A 174 -10.64 5.60 -3.84
N ALA A 175 -11.08 4.43 -4.31
CA ALA A 175 -11.17 4.12 -5.73
C ALA A 175 -12.12 5.06 -6.48
N VAL A 176 -13.33 5.29 -5.93
CA VAL A 176 -14.34 6.15 -6.55
C VAL A 176 -13.92 7.62 -6.52
N GLY A 177 -13.29 8.08 -5.44
CA GLY A 177 -12.71 9.42 -5.35
C GLY A 177 -11.60 9.65 -6.38
N GLY A 178 -10.67 8.70 -6.51
CA GLY A 178 -9.59 8.75 -7.50
C GLY A 178 -10.11 8.82 -8.94
N VAL A 179 -11.05 7.94 -9.30
CA VAL A 179 -11.69 7.93 -10.63
C VAL A 179 -12.47 9.24 -10.87
N GLY A 180 -13.22 9.73 -9.88
CA GLY A 180 -14.00 10.97 -9.99
C GLY A 180 -13.13 12.21 -10.19
N ILE A 181 -11.98 12.29 -9.52
CA ILE A 181 -10.99 13.37 -9.72
C ILE A 181 -10.41 13.32 -11.15
N VAL A 182 -9.98 12.16 -11.62
CA VAL A 182 -9.45 11.99 -12.99
C VAL A 182 -10.51 12.36 -14.03
N ALA A 183 -11.75 11.88 -13.87
CA ALA A 183 -12.87 12.24 -14.73
C ALA A 183 -13.16 13.74 -14.72
N THR A 184 -13.12 14.39 -13.55
CA THR A 184 -13.33 15.84 -13.40
C THR A 184 -12.25 16.64 -14.16
N LEU A 185 -10.99 16.22 -14.09
CA LEU A 185 -9.89 16.86 -14.83
C LEU A 185 -10.05 16.70 -16.35
N LEU A 186 -10.40 15.49 -16.82
CA LEU A 186 -10.66 15.23 -18.24
C LEU A 186 -11.83 16.07 -18.78
N VAL A 187 -12.94 16.12 -18.05
CA VAL A 187 -14.12 16.95 -18.41
C VAL A 187 -13.74 18.44 -18.43
N THR A 188 -12.97 18.91 -17.44
CA THR A 188 -12.52 20.31 -17.39
C THR A 188 -11.68 20.68 -18.61
N GLY A 189 -10.71 19.83 -18.98
CA GLY A 189 -9.88 20.04 -20.18
C GLY A 189 -10.69 20.01 -21.49
N LEU A 190 -11.64 19.08 -21.62
CA LEU A 190 -12.51 18.99 -22.79
C LEU A 190 -13.41 20.24 -22.93
N VAL A 191 -13.98 20.71 -21.83
CA VAL A 191 -14.83 21.91 -21.77
C VAL A 191 -14.03 23.19 -22.06
N ASP A 192 -12.76 23.28 -21.65
CA ASP A 192 -11.90 24.41 -21.98
C ASP A 192 -11.50 24.38 -23.47
N GLY A 193 -11.16 23.21 -24.02
CA GLY A 193 -10.86 23.04 -25.45
C GLY A 193 -12.04 23.41 -26.36
N LEU A 194 -13.24 22.92 -26.06
CA LEU A 194 -14.47 23.18 -26.84
C LEU A 194 -14.83 24.67 -26.90
N ILE A 195 -14.68 25.39 -25.79
CA ILE A 195 -15.07 26.81 -25.70
C ILE A 195 -13.91 27.74 -26.07
N GLY A 196 -12.66 27.35 -25.80
CA GLY A 196 -11.44 28.09 -26.19
C GLY A 196 -11.18 28.06 -27.69
N GLY A 197 -11.43 26.92 -28.35
CA GLY A 197 -11.15 26.71 -29.78
C GLY A 197 -11.87 27.68 -30.73
N ARG A 198 -12.96 28.34 -30.30
CA ARG A 198 -13.63 29.39 -31.08
C ARG A 198 -12.87 30.72 -31.12
N ARG A 199 -11.97 31.01 -30.17
CA ARG A 199 -11.26 32.31 -30.11
C ARG A 199 -9.95 32.37 -30.89
N GLN A 200 -9.30 31.23 -31.12
CA GLN A 200 -8.05 31.15 -31.91
C GLN A 200 -8.27 31.07 -33.43
N ARG A 201 -9.52 30.88 -33.91
CA ARG A 201 -9.88 30.96 -35.34
C ARG A 201 -10.13 32.38 -35.86
N ARG A 202 -9.47 33.40 -35.29
CA ARG A 202 -9.29 34.70 -35.95
C ARG A 202 -7.91 34.71 -36.61
N PRO A 203 -7.78 34.34 -37.90
CA PRO A 203 -6.53 34.58 -38.62
C PRO A 203 -6.25 36.08 -38.62
N ASN A 204 -5.03 36.46 -38.30
CA ASN A 204 -4.59 37.86 -38.26
C ASN A 204 -4.39 38.42 -39.67
N ARG A 205 -5.46 38.43 -40.48
CA ARG A 205 -5.50 38.80 -41.91
C ARG A 205 -5.57 40.32 -42.14
N GLY A 206 -5.02 41.10 -41.21
CA GLY A 206 -5.24 42.55 -41.10
C GLY A 206 -3.99 43.42 -41.23
N ARG A 207 -2.88 42.91 -41.77
CA ARG A 207 -1.63 43.70 -41.88
C ARG A 207 -0.84 43.55 -43.19
N GLU A 208 -1.53 43.24 -44.28
CA GLU A 208 -0.93 43.11 -45.61
C GLU A 208 -1.78 43.80 -46.68
N ARG A 209 -1.81 45.15 -46.66
CA ARG A 209 -2.26 46.00 -47.80
C ARG A 209 -1.94 47.49 -47.56
N ALA A 210 -0.74 47.91 -47.97
CA ALA A 210 -0.42 49.31 -48.28
C ALA A 210 0.87 49.37 -49.12
N ARG A 211 0.77 49.10 -50.43
CA ARG A 211 1.88 49.27 -51.40
C ARG A 211 1.40 50.08 -52.61
N PRO A 212 1.77 51.36 -52.75
CA PRO A 212 1.53 52.17 -53.96
C PRO A 212 2.66 52.06 -55.01
N LYS A 213 2.35 52.39 -56.27
CA LYS A 213 3.22 52.34 -57.49
C LYS A 213 2.66 53.33 -58.54
N ALA A 214 3.40 53.96 -59.46
CA ALA A 214 4.85 53.96 -59.71
C ALA A 214 5.53 55.22 -59.07
N THR A 215 6.33 56.12 -59.66
CA THR A 215 6.76 56.44 -61.04
C THR A 215 8.25 56.86 -61.03
N ALA A 216 8.96 56.76 -62.16
CA ALA A 216 10.43 56.72 -62.23
C ALA A 216 11.13 58.02 -62.69
N ALA A 217 12.39 58.22 -62.25
CA ALA A 217 13.49 58.86 -63.01
C ALA A 217 14.87 58.61 -62.32
N PRO A 218 15.98 58.32 -63.05
CA PRO A 218 17.36 58.14 -62.52
C PRO A 218 18.31 59.28 -62.99
N PRO A 219 19.66 59.20 -62.85
CA PRO A 219 20.52 58.79 -61.72
C PRO A 219 21.61 59.86 -61.37
N HIS A 220 22.30 59.74 -60.22
CA HIS A 220 23.67 60.27 -60.07
C HIS A 220 24.51 59.49 -59.05
N GLN A 221 25.77 59.25 -59.42
CA GLN A 221 26.95 58.80 -58.64
C GLN A 221 28.02 59.93 -58.73
N PRO A 222 29.25 59.82 -58.17
CA PRO A 222 29.76 59.09 -56.98
C PRO A 222 30.67 59.96 -56.06
N VAL A 223 31.12 59.47 -54.89
CA VAL A 223 32.54 59.63 -54.46
C VAL A 223 32.99 58.52 -53.46
N HIS A 224 34.27 58.12 -53.58
CA HIS A 224 35.06 57.24 -52.69
C HIS A 224 36.12 58.12 -51.90
N PRO A 225 37.26 57.63 -51.36
CA PRO A 225 37.44 56.84 -50.13
C PRO A 225 38.60 57.35 -49.20
N ALA A 226 38.82 56.73 -48.03
CA ALA A 226 40.11 56.55 -47.31
C ALA A 226 39.81 55.69 -46.03
N GLU A 227 40.48 54.60 -45.64
CA GLU A 227 41.85 54.07 -45.71
C GLU A 227 42.69 54.27 -44.42
N ALA A 228 42.94 53.12 -43.77
CA ALA A 228 44.02 52.71 -42.85
C ALA A 228 44.51 53.62 -41.68
N ALA A 229 44.43 53.09 -40.45
CA ALA A 229 45.55 53.07 -39.48
C ALA A 229 45.33 52.05 -38.33
N GLU A 230 46.33 51.18 -38.13
CA GLU A 230 46.61 50.33 -36.95
C GLU A 230 47.95 50.85 -36.33
N PRO A 231 48.57 50.33 -35.24
CA PRO A 231 48.19 49.31 -34.24
C PRO A 231 48.62 49.70 -32.77
N ALA A 232 48.97 48.68 -31.95
CA ALA A 232 49.54 48.69 -30.57
C ALA A 232 48.53 48.99 -29.45
N GLY A 233 48.37 48.24 -28.36
CA GLY A 233 49.17 47.32 -27.53
C GLY A 233 48.50 47.40 -26.12
N ASP A 234 48.64 46.51 -25.14
CA ASP A 234 49.55 45.39 -24.87
C ASP A 234 48.81 44.37 -23.96
N ALA A 235 49.35 43.16 -23.77
CA ALA A 235 48.93 42.17 -22.76
C ALA A 235 49.88 42.25 -21.53
N PRO A 236 49.83 41.40 -20.46
CA PRO A 236 48.97 40.26 -20.09
C PRO A 236 48.20 40.55 -18.76
N GLU A 237 47.63 39.65 -17.93
CA GLU A 237 48.09 38.35 -17.38
C GLU A 237 46.94 37.54 -16.74
N SER A 238 47.20 36.27 -16.39
CA SER A 238 46.22 35.22 -16.05
C SER A 238 46.02 35.00 -14.52
N PRO A 239 45.80 33.78 -13.97
CA PRO A 239 44.45 33.23 -13.70
C PRO A 239 44.20 32.78 -12.25
N SER A 240 42.94 32.51 -11.88
CA SER A 240 42.59 31.45 -10.90
C SER A 240 41.16 30.94 -11.12
N HIS A 241 40.73 29.68 -11.07
CA HIS A 241 41.10 28.40 -10.41
C HIS A 241 40.05 27.97 -9.36
N ARG A 242 39.13 27.08 -9.80
CA ARG A 242 38.30 26.11 -9.05
C ARG A 242 37.32 25.51 -10.07
N THR A 243 37.52 24.32 -10.64
CA THR A 243 37.76 22.98 -10.08
C THR A 243 36.53 22.40 -9.38
N ASN A 244 36.20 21.16 -9.78
CA ASN A 244 34.99 20.38 -9.52
C ASN A 244 34.89 19.89 -8.05
N PRO A 245 33.80 19.19 -7.66
CA PRO A 245 33.90 17.73 -7.73
C PRO A 245 32.64 16.99 -8.24
N ALA A 246 32.89 15.75 -8.65
CA ALA A 246 31.93 14.79 -9.20
C ALA A 246 31.37 13.86 -8.08
N PRO A 247 30.46 12.91 -8.39
CA PRO A 247 29.91 11.99 -7.39
C PRO A 247 30.84 10.80 -7.14
N SER A 248 30.65 10.12 -6.00
CA SER A 248 31.13 8.76 -5.80
C SER A 248 30.09 7.96 -5.01
N GLY A 249 29.75 6.77 -5.50
CA GLY A 249 29.21 5.73 -4.63
C GLY A 249 30.32 5.18 -3.73
N SER A 250 29.92 4.46 -2.68
CA SER A 250 30.83 3.60 -1.92
C SER A 250 30.08 2.31 -1.62
N GLU A 251 30.55 1.24 -2.22
CA GLU A 251 30.27 -0.12 -1.76
C GLU A 251 31.16 -0.41 -0.55
N ALA A 252 30.61 -1.17 0.39
CA ALA A 252 31.30 -1.89 1.47
C ALA A 252 30.22 -2.91 1.92
N GLU A 253 30.34 -4.22 1.69
CA GLU A 253 31.51 -5.10 1.81
C GLU A 253 32.14 -5.00 3.21
N THR A 254 31.61 -5.83 4.11
CA THR A 254 32.32 -6.29 5.30
C THR A 254 31.91 -7.74 5.50
N ASP A 255 32.77 -8.62 5.02
CA ASP A 255 32.65 -10.07 5.15
C ASP A 255 32.81 -10.48 6.63
N LEU A 256 32.04 -11.47 7.09
CA LEU A 256 32.06 -11.90 8.50
C LEU A 256 32.59 -13.34 8.61
N GLU A 257 33.84 -13.43 9.06
CA GLU A 257 34.61 -14.65 9.20
C GLU A 257 34.01 -15.63 10.23
N PRO A 258 33.94 -16.95 9.94
CA PRO A 258 33.36 -17.93 10.86
C PRO A 258 34.35 -18.43 11.91
N ALA A 259 34.03 -18.21 13.19
CA ALA A 259 34.81 -18.72 14.32
C ALA A 259 34.82 -20.26 14.37
N ARG A 260 36.00 -20.85 14.12
CA ARG A 260 36.31 -22.25 14.47
C ARG A 260 36.88 -22.33 15.89
N MET A 261 36.86 -23.57 16.41
CA MET A 261 37.76 -24.11 17.45
C MET A 261 37.27 -24.04 18.91
N HIS A 262 36.69 -25.14 19.39
CA HIS A 262 37.47 -25.98 20.31
C HIS A 262 37.01 -27.45 20.31
N GLN A 263 37.90 -28.31 19.82
CA GLN A 263 37.90 -29.74 20.06
C GLN A 263 38.79 -29.99 21.27
N ARG A 264 38.33 -30.76 22.25
CA ARG A 264 39.16 -31.26 23.36
C ARG A 264 38.85 -32.73 23.59
N SER A 265 39.81 -33.57 23.25
CA SER A 265 39.90 -34.96 23.70
C SER A 265 40.88 -35.04 24.87
N ASP A 266 40.83 -36.18 25.56
CA ASP A 266 41.64 -36.61 26.71
C ASP A 266 41.28 -35.95 28.07
#